data_AF-A0A950UA03-F1
#
_entry.id   AF-A0A950UA03-F1
#
_cell.length_a   1.000
_cell.length_b   1.000
_cell.length_c   1.000
_cell.angle_alpha   90.00
_cell.angle_beta   90.00
_cell.angle_gamma   90.00
#
_symmetry.space_group_name_H-M   'P 1'
#
loop_
_entity.id
_entity.type
_entity.pdbx_description
1 polymer ?
#
loop_
_entity_poly.entity_id
_entity_poly.type
_entity_poly.pdbx_seq_one_letter_code
_entity_poly.pdbx_strand_id
1 'polypeptide(L)' 'MNLRDSDINGTDLRGADLRAANLTNADGRSSVFDTADLRGQPHRGALLTSRPQRR' A
#
# COMPACT_ATOMS: atom_id res chain seq x y z
N MET A 1 -2.03 10.98 3.64
CA MET A 1 -0.61 10.59 3.43
C MET A 1 -0.41 10.35 1.93
N ASN A 2 0.63 10.87 1.29
CA ASN A 2 0.87 10.61 -0.14
C ASN A 2 2.02 9.60 -0.28
N LEU A 3 1.70 8.36 -0.64
CA LEU A 3 2.63 7.26 -0.89
C LEU A 3 2.58 6.82 -2.36
N ARG A 4 2.12 7.73 -3.22
CA ARG A 4 2.00 7.47 -4.65
C ARG A 4 3.38 7.21 -5.23
N ASP A 5 3.50 6.18 -6.07
CA ASP A 5 4.75 5.76 -6.73
C ASP A 5 5.90 5.51 -5.72
N SER A 6 5.58 5.28 -4.44
CA SER A 6 6.57 5.06 -3.38
C SER A 6 6.98 3.59 -3.28
N ASP A 7 8.26 3.34 -3.00
CA ASP A 7 8.73 2.00 -2.63
C ASP A 7 8.49 1.80 -1.13
N ILE A 8 7.51 0.96 -0.80
CA ILE A 8 7.18 0.55 0.56
C ILE A 8 7.51 -0.94 0.75
N ASN A 9 8.33 -1.53 -0.10
CA ASN A 9 8.67 -2.94 -0.05
C ASN A 9 9.34 -3.29 1.29
N GLY A 10 8.83 -4.33 1.95
CA GLY A 10 9.36 -4.81 3.24
C GLY A 10 8.99 -3.93 4.43
N THR A 11 8.16 -2.90 4.25
CA THR A 11 7.67 -2.10 5.39
C THR A 11 6.57 -2.81 6.16
N ASP A 12 6.65 -2.68 7.48
CA ASP A 12 5.60 -3.10 8.40
C ASP A 12 4.62 -1.96 8.59
N LEU A 13 3.43 -2.09 7.99
CA LEU A 13 2.33 -1.14 8.08
C LEU A 13 1.17 -1.72 8.91
N ARG A 14 1.46 -2.69 9.79
CA ARG A 14 0.44 -3.29 10.65
C ARG A 14 -0.17 -2.26 11.58
N GLY A 15 -1.51 -2.20 11.61
CA GLY A 15 -2.26 -1.23 12.41
C GLY A 15 -2.10 0.23 11.95
N ALA A 16 -1.44 0.48 10.81
CA ALA A 16 -1.28 1.83 10.29
C ALA A 16 -2.64 2.41 9.88
N ASP A 17 -2.83 3.69 10.18
CA ASP A 17 -3.97 4.46 9.68
C ASP A 17 -3.71 4.89 8.23
N LEU A 18 -4.21 4.09 7.29
CA LEU A 18 -4.11 4.34 5.85
C LEU A 18 -5.42 4.89 5.29
N ARG A 19 -6.35 5.37 6.13
CA ARG A 19 -7.68 5.81 5.68
C ARG A 19 -7.64 6.92 4.63
N ALA A 20 -6.61 7.77 4.62
CA ALA A 20 -6.43 8.81 3.60
C ALA A 20 -5.07 8.70 2.90
N ALA A 21 -4.51 7.49 2.81
CA ALA A 21 -3.24 7.27 2.11
C ALA A 21 -3.47 7.13 0.58
N ASN A 22 -2.68 7.82 -0.23
CA ASN A 22 -2.63 7.55 -1.66
C ASN A 22 -1.56 6.49 -1.92
N LEU A 23 -1.98 5.25 -2.21
CA LEU A 23 -1.10 4.11 -2.51
C LEU A 23 -1.04 3.78 -4.02
N THR A 24 -1.51 4.68 -4.88
CA THR A 24 -1.48 4.46 -6.32
C THR A 24 -0.04 4.21 -6.79
N ASN A 25 0.19 3.09 -7.48
CA ASN A 25 1.50 2.63 -7.96
C ASN A 25 2.57 2.39 -6.86
N ALA A 26 2.21 2.29 -5.59
CA ALA A 26 3.18 1.92 -4.57
C ALA A 26 3.68 0.47 -4.78
N ASP A 27 4.99 0.24 -4.67
CA ASP A 27 5.56 -1.13 -4.68
C ASP A 27 5.63 -1.65 -3.25
N GLY A 28 4.84 -2.69 -2.96
CA GLY A 28 4.72 -3.28 -1.63
C GLY A 28 4.84 -4.80 -1.59
N ARG A 29 5.67 -5.39 -2.45
CA ARG A 29 5.77 -6.86 -2.64
C ARG A 29 6.03 -7.67 -1.36
N SER A 30 6.71 -7.12 -0.37
CA SER A 30 6.94 -7.79 0.93
C SER A 30 6.43 -6.97 2.12
N SER A 31 5.52 -6.03 1.88
CA SER A 31 4.95 -5.20 2.94
C SER A 31 3.82 -5.92 3.66
N VAL A 32 3.66 -5.63 4.96
CA VAL A 32 2.61 -6.22 5.78
C VAL A 32 1.57 -5.16 6.12
N PHE A 33 0.30 -5.41 5.74
CA PHE A 33 -0.83 -4.52 6.00
C PHE A 33 -1.84 -5.11 7.00
N ASP A 34 -1.44 -6.14 7.74
CA ASP A 34 -2.33 -6.83 8.67
C ASP A 34 -2.90 -5.84 9.68
N THR A 35 -4.23 -5.83 9.87
CA THR A 35 -4.97 -4.86 10.70
C THR A 35 -4.90 -3.38 10.28
N ALA A 36 -4.31 -3.03 9.15
CA ALA A 36 -4.26 -1.63 8.68
C ALA A 36 -5.68 -1.10 8.37
N ASP A 37 -5.96 0.14 8.78
CA ASP A 37 -7.27 0.75 8.54
C ASP A 37 -7.30 1.41 7.16
N LEU A 38 -7.99 0.76 6.23
CA LEU A 38 -8.17 1.22 4.85
C LEU A 38 -9.55 1.85 4.60
N ARG A 39 -10.37 2.07 5.64
CA ARG A 39 -11.81 2.41 5.53
C ARG A 39 -12.14 3.79 4.96
N GLY A 40 -11.16 4.57 4.48
CA GLY A 40 -11.36 5.84 3.78
C GLY A 40 -10.65 5.94 2.44
N GLN A 41 -9.98 4.86 2.00
CA GLN A 41 -9.18 4.88 0.79
C GLN A 41 -10.05 5.34 -0.40
N PRO A 42 -9.65 6.43 -1.11
CA PRO A 42 -10.49 7.05 -2.12
C PRO A 42 -10.78 6.15 -3.32
N HIS A 43 -10.05 5.05 -3.46
CA HIS A 43 -10.25 4.10 -4.54
C HIS A 43 -10.38 2.69 -3.99
N ARG A 44 -11.55 2.10 -4.26
CA ARG A 44 -11.99 0.73 -3.94
C ARG A 44 -11.18 -0.37 -4.66
N GLY A 45 -9.94 -0.06 -5.02
CA GLY A 45 -9.05 -0.87 -5.84
C GLY A 45 -7.65 -0.31 -5.75
N ALA A 46 -7.17 -0.05 -4.53
CA ALA A 46 -5.74 0.10 -4.29
C ALA A 46 -5.08 -1.15 -4.87
N LEU A 47 -4.60 -1.00 -6.10
CA LEU A 47 -3.80 -1.98 -6.81
C LEU A 47 -2.47 -1.94 -6.06
N LEU A 48 -2.42 -2.63 -4.92
CA LEU A 48 -1.20 -3.23 -4.42
C LEU A 48 -0.82 -4.25 -5.49
N THR A 49 -0.33 -3.74 -6.62
CA THR A 49 0.24 -4.59 -7.63
C THR A 49 1.46 -5.15 -6.96
N SER A 50 1.33 -6.38 -6.45
CA SER A 50 2.43 -7.31 -6.55
C SER A 50 2.75 -7.35 -8.04
N ARG A 51 3.53 -6.38 -8.53
CA ARG A 51 4.10 -6.49 -9.86
C ARG A 51 4.99 -7.71 -9.74
N PRO A 52 4.74 -8.82 -10.46
CA PRO A 52 5.76 -9.81 -10.58
C PRO A 52 6.94 -9.06 -11.20
N GLN A 53 8.00 -8.88 -10.43
CA GLN A 53 9.23 -8.31 -10.91
C GLN A 53 9.73 -9.28 -11.97
N ARG A 54 9.36 -9.05 -13.23
CA ARG A 54 9.97 -9.72 -14.35
C ARG A 54 11.44 -9.34 -14.26
N ARG A 55 12.26 -10.38 -14.05
CA ARG A 55 13.71 -10.33 -14.26
C ARG A 55 14.03 -9.69 -15.60
#